data_AF-A0AAV9QIR7-F1
#
_entry.id   AF-A0AAV9QIR7-F1
#
_cell.length_a   1.000
_cell.length_b   1.000
_cell.length_c   1.000
_cell.angle_alpha   90.00
_cell.angle_beta   90.00
_cell.angle_gamma   90.00
#
_symmetry.space_group_name_H-M   'P 1'
#
loop_
_entity.id
_entity.type
_entity.pdbx_description
1 polymer ?
#
loop_
_entity_poly.entity_id
_entity_poly.type
_entity_poly.pdbx_seq_one_letter_code
_entity_poly.pdbx_strand_id
1 'polypeptide(L)'
;MLATDAGIAAHLPYLKTLMQGRLEASIRTRRVVVIWQVQDSNHDKWVKKWFDKLLPNDTSFMLEIRIHSPGNGQYRPTSGSDRPINLLPGDVIAAGQHDLIKLIALPAHFEQVLDQERNRDGRGKLLVSVCVDARSRASLRRTIAEQVDPDVQYHEHEYQVPDKSRRSLVLDEKGVLED
;
A
#
# COMPACT_ATOMS: atom_id res chain seq x y z
N MET A 1 1.67 3.51 -6.38
CA MET A 1 2.49 2.46 -5.73
C MET A 1 1.53 1.46 -5.10
N LEU A 2 1.65 0.18 -5.46
CA LEU A 2 0.75 -0.88 -5.02
C LEU A 2 1.54 -1.88 -4.17
N ALA A 3 1.00 -2.21 -3.00
CA ALA A 3 1.66 -3.12 -2.07
C ALA A 3 0.67 -4.02 -1.32
N THR A 4 1.12 -5.22 -0.98
CA THR A 4 0.45 -6.09 0.00
C THR A 4 1.38 -6.43 1.16
N ASP A 5 0.83 -6.48 2.37
CA ASP A 5 1.54 -6.85 3.60
C ASP A 5 2.93 -6.16 3.71
N ALA A 6 4.01 -6.92 3.88
CA ALA A 6 5.37 -6.39 3.98
C ALA A 6 5.93 -5.80 2.67
N GLY A 7 5.25 -5.98 1.53
CA GLY A 7 5.67 -5.42 0.24
C GLY A 7 5.71 -3.88 0.24
N ILE A 8 5.04 -3.23 1.19
CA ILE A 8 5.16 -1.77 1.37
C ILE A 8 6.60 -1.34 1.66
N ALA A 9 7.39 -2.20 2.33
CA ALA A 9 8.79 -1.94 2.65
C ALA A 9 9.64 -1.64 1.41
N ALA A 10 9.35 -2.29 0.28
CA ALA A 10 10.08 -2.08 -0.97
C ALA A 10 9.91 -0.66 -1.55
N HIS A 11 8.77 -0.02 -1.26
CA HIS A 11 8.48 1.34 -1.76
C HIS A 11 9.04 2.44 -0.86
N LEU A 12 9.31 2.15 0.42
CA LEU A 12 9.68 3.17 1.41
C LEU A 12 10.94 3.97 1.04
N PRO A 13 12.05 3.34 0.59
CA PRO A 13 13.25 4.10 0.22
C PRO A 13 12.97 5.10 -0.89
N TYR A 14 12.28 4.66 -1.95
CA TYR A 14 11.96 5.53 -3.08
C TYR A 14 10.97 6.63 -2.70
N LEU A 15 9.94 6.32 -1.90
CA LEU A 15 9.00 7.32 -1.42
C LEU A 15 9.69 8.37 -0.54
N LYS A 16 10.66 7.99 0.30
CA LYS A 16 11.49 8.97 1.04
C LYS A 16 12.25 9.90 0.10
N THR A 17 12.88 9.36 -0.95
CA THR A 17 13.57 10.17 -1.97
C THR A 17 12.62 11.11 -2.70
N LEU A 18 11.40 10.67 -3.00
CA LEU A 18 10.38 11.53 -3.61
C LEU A 18 9.97 12.68 -2.69
N MET A 19 9.76 12.41 -1.40
CA MET A 19 9.40 13.46 -0.44
C MET A 19 10.53 14.47 -0.26
N GLN A 20 11.78 14.01 -0.14
CA GLN A 20 12.94 14.90 -0.04
C GLN A 20 13.12 15.73 -1.32
N GLY A 21 13.10 15.10 -2.50
CA GLY A 21 13.24 15.81 -3.76
C GLY A 21 12.12 16.80 -4.04
N ARG A 22 10.93 16.58 -3.46
CA ARG A 22 9.84 17.56 -3.52
C ARG A 22 10.15 18.81 -2.72
N LEU A 23 10.67 18.67 -1.49
CA LEU A 23 11.09 19.79 -0.65
C LEU A 23 12.22 20.60 -1.30
N GLU A 24 13.13 19.93 -1.98
CA GLU A 24 14.27 20.53 -2.70
C GLU A 24 13.91 21.05 -4.10
N ALA A 25 12.64 20.90 -4.53
CA ALA A 25 12.17 21.22 -5.89
C ALA A 25 12.99 20.53 -7.01
N SER A 26 13.59 19.37 -6.74
CA SER A 26 14.48 18.64 -7.65
C SER A 26 13.77 17.55 -8.47
N ILE A 27 12.49 17.27 -8.19
CA ILE A 27 11.69 16.28 -8.93
C ILE A 27 10.46 16.91 -9.60
N ARG A 28 9.98 16.25 -10.65
CA ARG A 28 8.76 16.65 -11.37
C ARG A 28 7.49 15.93 -10.91
N THR A 29 7.61 14.94 -10.03
CA THR A 29 6.48 14.15 -9.54
C THR A 29 5.50 15.06 -8.81
N ARG A 30 4.25 15.09 -9.26
CA ARG A 30 3.21 15.98 -8.74
C ARG A 30 2.31 15.31 -7.70
N ARG A 31 2.17 13.98 -7.78
CA ARG A 31 1.24 13.21 -6.97
C ARG A 31 1.76 11.78 -6.82
N VAL A 32 1.62 11.24 -5.62
CA VAL A 32 1.93 9.85 -5.29
C VAL A 32 0.74 9.26 -4.57
N VAL A 33 0.18 8.20 -5.14
CA VAL A 33 -0.87 7.42 -4.50
C VAL A 33 -0.27 6.08 -4.06
N VAL A 34 -0.36 5.81 -2.76
CA VAL A 34 0.07 4.54 -2.16
C VAL A 34 -1.18 3.75 -1.81
N ILE A 35 -1.32 2.57 -2.42
CA ILE A 35 -2.36 1.59 -2.09
C ILE A 35 -1.68 0.44 -1.39
N TRP A 36 -2.05 0.22 -0.14
CA TRP A 36 -1.47 -0.83 0.68
C TRP A 36 -2.57 -1.72 1.25
N GLN A 37 -2.63 -2.98 0.81
CA GLN A 37 -3.53 -3.97 1.39
C GLN A 37 -2.81 -4.78 2.48
N VAL A 38 -3.33 -4.76 3.69
CA VAL A 38 -2.78 -5.49 4.83
C VAL A 38 -3.79 -6.53 5.31
N GLN A 39 -3.33 -7.77 5.52
CA GLN A 39 -4.17 -8.85 6.03
C GLN A 39 -4.07 -9.01 7.55
N ASP A 40 -2.95 -8.59 8.16
CA ASP A 40 -2.72 -8.68 9.61
C ASP A 40 -2.15 -7.35 10.13
N SER A 41 -2.87 -6.75 11.08
CA SER A 41 -2.64 -5.41 11.66
C SER A 41 -1.37 -5.29 12.48
N ASN A 42 -0.66 -6.40 12.74
CA ASN A 42 0.63 -6.38 13.40
C ASN A 42 1.70 -5.58 12.63
N HIS A 43 1.55 -5.44 11.31
CA HIS A 43 2.45 -4.63 10.48
C HIS A 43 2.19 -3.12 10.60
N ASP A 44 1.06 -2.71 11.18
CA ASP A 44 0.62 -1.31 11.18
C ASP A 44 1.49 -0.44 12.08
N LYS A 45 2.05 -0.99 13.17
CA LYS A 45 2.79 -0.20 14.17
C LYS A 45 4.07 0.42 13.61
N TRP A 46 4.83 -0.32 12.80
CA TRP A 46 6.10 0.19 12.25
C TRP A 46 5.87 1.08 11.04
N VAL A 47 4.89 0.74 10.19
CA VAL A 47 4.53 1.56 9.02
C VAL A 47 3.90 2.89 9.46
N LYS A 48 3.08 2.88 10.52
CA LYS A 48 2.55 4.10 11.10
C LYS A 48 3.66 5.05 11.58
N LYS A 49 4.65 4.55 12.32
CA LYS A 49 5.81 5.36 12.74
C LYS A 49 6.55 5.97 11.56
N TRP A 50 6.52 5.31 10.40
CA TRP A 50 7.14 5.80 9.19
C TRP A 50 6.28 6.87 8.51
N PHE A 51 4.97 6.67 8.38
CA PHE A 51 4.05 7.70 7.88
C PHE A 51 4.02 8.93 8.77
N ASP A 52 4.03 8.77 10.10
CA ASP A 52 4.11 9.88 11.05
C ASP A 52 5.37 10.75 10.85
N LYS A 53 6.45 10.18 10.29
CA LYS A 53 7.68 10.94 9.95
C LYS A 53 7.62 11.62 8.59
N LEU A 54 6.77 11.16 7.68
CA LEU A 54 6.67 11.70 6.33
C LEU A 54 5.58 12.75 6.18
N LEU A 55 4.42 12.53 6.79
CA LEU A 55 3.27 13.42 6.64
C LEU A 55 3.52 14.85 7.10
N PRO A 56 4.29 15.12 8.19
CA PRO A 56 4.61 16.50 8.57
C PRO A 56 5.40 17.27 7.50
N ASN A 57 6.09 16.56 6.61
CA ASN A 57 6.89 17.14 5.54
C ASN A 57 6.12 17.27 4.21
N ASP A 58 4.90 16.73 4.10
CA ASP A 58 4.07 16.91 2.90
C ASP A 58 3.16 18.13 3.04
N THR A 59 3.77 19.32 2.95
CA THR A 59 3.05 20.60 2.91
C THR A 59 2.31 20.82 1.59
N SER A 60 2.55 19.96 0.59
CA SER A 60 2.06 20.11 -0.78
C SER A 60 0.91 19.18 -1.15
N PHE A 61 0.44 18.35 -0.21
CA PHE A 61 -0.60 17.33 -0.42
C PHE A 61 -0.28 16.39 -1.60
N MET A 62 1.01 16.13 -1.81
CA MET A 62 1.50 15.29 -2.91
C MET A 62 1.22 13.81 -2.63
N LEU A 63 1.14 13.41 -1.37
CA LEU A 63 1.03 12.03 -0.93
C LEU A 63 -0.39 11.69 -0.46
N GLU A 64 -1.01 10.73 -1.13
CA GLU A 64 -2.23 10.07 -0.66
C GLU A 64 -1.92 8.62 -0.29
N ILE A 65 -2.35 8.19 0.90
CA ILE A 65 -2.16 6.82 1.38
C ILE A 65 -3.52 6.19 1.62
N ARG A 66 -3.79 5.06 0.97
CA ARG A 66 -4.99 4.24 1.18
C ARG A 66 -4.56 2.88 1.73
N ILE A 67 -4.98 2.58 2.95
CA ILE A 67 -4.71 1.32 3.64
C ILE A 67 -5.98 0.48 3.62
N HIS A 68 -5.93 -0.64 2.91
CA HIS A 68 -7.03 -1.60 2.78
C HIS A 68 -6.83 -2.74 3.78
N SER A 69 -7.74 -2.88 4.74
CA SER A 69 -7.69 -3.92 5.76
C SER A 69 -9.04 -4.62 5.89
N PRO A 70 -9.36 -5.56 4.98
CA PRO A 70 -10.66 -6.25 4.96
C PRO A 70 -10.89 -7.19 6.15
N GLY A 71 -9.84 -7.51 6.92
CA GLY A 71 -9.91 -8.41 8.08
C GLY A 71 -9.94 -7.70 9.44
N ASN A 72 -9.70 -6.38 9.50
CA ASN A 72 -9.74 -5.64 10.76
C ASN A 72 -11.17 -5.21 11.07
N GLY A 73 -11.86 -5.95 11.94
CA GLY A 73 -13.12 -5.50 12.53
C GLY A 73 -12.95 -4.33 13.51
N GLN A 74 -11.71 -3.96 13.87
CA GLN A 74 -11.41 -2.89 14.80
C GLN A 74 -10.19 -2.06 14.37
N TYR A 75 -10.33 -0.74 14.44
CA TYR A 75 -9.25 0.23 14.32
C TYR A 75 -9.02 0.94 15.66
N ARG A 76 -7.77 1.04 16.11
CA ARG A 76 -7.41 1.87 17.26
C ARG A 76 -6.73 3.16 16.77
N PRO A 77 -7.37 4.34 16.95
CA PRO A 77 -6.69 5.60 16.77
C PRO A 77 -5.50 5.72 17.74
N THR A 78 -4.37 6.26 17.29
CA THR A 78 -3.25 6.56 18.20
C THR A 78 -3.43 7.86 18.97
N SER A 79 -4.41 8.68 18.61
CA SER A 79 -4.59 10.02 19.16
C SER A 79 -5.91 10.09 19.94
N GLY A 80 -5.81 10.24 21.25
CA GLY A 80 -6.87 10.81 22.09
C GLY A 80 -7.98 9.88 22.61
N SER A 81 -8.24 8.72 22.00
CA SER A 81 -9.22 7.77 22.54
C SER A 81 -8.70 6.33 22.49
N ASP A 82 -8.51 5.73 23.65
CA ASP A 82 -8.04 4.35 23.81
C ASP A 82 -9.11 3.30 23.41
N ARG A 83 -10.24 3.76 22.85
CA ARG A 83 -11.37 2.92 22.47
C ARG A 83 -11.21 2.47 21.02
N PRO A 84 -11.24 1.16 20.74
CA PRO A 84 -11.29 0.67 19.38
C PRO A 84 -12.59 1.14 18.70
N ILE A 85 -12.47 1.59 17.46
CA ILE A 85 -13.57 1.86 16.55
C ILE A 85 -13.85 0.55 15.81
N ASN A 86 -15.07 0.02 15.91
CA ASN A 86 -15.47 -1.12 15.11
C ASN A 86 -15.65 -0.66 13.65
N LEU A 87 -15.00 -1.37 12.72
CA LEU A 87 -15.13 -1.11 11.29
C LEU A 87 -16.12 -2.09 10.69
N LEU A 88 -17.12 -1.56 9.98
CA LEU A 88 -17.99 -2.33 9.12
C LEU A 88 -17.38 -2.45 7.71
N PRO A 89 -17.65 -3.53 6.96
CA PRO A 89 -17.20 -3.65 5.58
C PRO A 89 -17.65 -2.43 4.75
N GLY A 90 -16.67 -1.76 4.14
CA GLY A 90 -16.89 -0.54 3.35
C GLY A 90 -16.62 0.77 4.08
N ASP A 91 -16.39 0.73 5.39
CA ASP A 91 -16.06 1.94 6.15
C ASP A 91 -14.75 2.56 5.66
N VAL A 92 -14.75 3.90 5.61
CA VAL A 92 -13.58 4.72 5.30
C VAL A 92 -13.34 5.69 6.45
N ILE A 93 -12.18 5.57 7.09
CA ILE A 93 -11.76 6.44 8.19
C ILE A 93 -10.54 7.25 7.78
N ALA A 94 -10.62 8.57 7.98
CA ALA A 94 -9.45 9.43 7.91
C ALA A 94 -8.58 9.22 9.16
N ALA A 95 -7.29 8.98 8.94
CA ALA A 95 -6.31 8.72 9.98
C ALA A 95 -5.09 9.65 9.84
N GLY A 96 -4.39 9.87 10.95
CA GLY A 96 -3.24 10.77 11.02
C GLY A 96 -3.64 12.23 11.28
N GLN A 97 -2.65 13.13 11.21
CA GLN A 97 -2.81 14.53 11.61
C GLN A 97 -3.36 15.45 10.49
N HIS A 98 -3.48 14.93 9.26
CA HIS A 98 -3.82 15.70 8.06
C HIS A 98 -4.84 15.01 7.15
N ASP A 99 -5.53 13.96 7.62
CA ASP A 99 -6.50 13.16 6.85
C ASP A 99 -5.96 12.54 5.54
N LEU A 100 -4.63 12.50 5.38
CA LEU A 100 -3.93 11.97 4.21
C LEU A 100 -3.85 10.44 4.17
N ILE A 101 -4.08 9.81 5.32
CA ILE A 101 -4.22 8.36 5.41
C ILE A 101 -5.71 8.04 5.44
N LYS A 102 -6.16 7.23 4.49
CA LYS A 102 -7.50 6.64 4.47
C LYS A 102 -7.38 5.17 4.84
N LEU A 103 -8.01 4.77 5.92
CA LEU A 103 -8.21 3.37 6.26
C LEU A 103 -9.52 2.89 5.66
N ILE A 104 -9.50 1.78 4.93
CA ILE A 104 -10.63 1.25 4.15
C ILE A 104 -10.85 -0.22 4.56
N ALA A 105 -12.03 -0.52 5.08
CA ALA A 105 -12.42 -1.85 5.53
C ALA A 105 -12.90 -2.77 4.38
N LEU A 106 -12.18 -2.77 3.26
CA LEU A 106 -12.43 -3.61 2.08
C LEU A 106 -11.11 -4.00 1.41
N PRO A 107 -11.08 -5.12 0.65
CA PRO A 107 -9.93 -5.45 -0.18
C PRO A 107 -9.63 -4.33 -1.18
N ALA A 108 -8.36 -4.18 -1.53
CA ALA A 108 -7.94 -3.28 -2.59
C ALA A 108 -8.25 -3.93 -3.94
N HIS A 109 -9.07 -3.27 -4.76
CA HIS A 109 -9.24 -3.59 -6.17
C HIS A 109 -8.16 -2.85 -6.99
N PHE A 110 -6.95 -3.42 -7.05
CA PHE A 110 -5.78 -2.76 -7.62
C PHE A 110 -5.96 -2.37 -9.09
N GLU A 111 -6.66 -3.19 -9.87
CA GLU A 111 -6.97 -2.96 -11.27
C GLU A 111 -7.89 -1.76 -11.42
N GLN A 112 -8.92 -1.66 -10.58
CA GLN A 112 -9.82 -0.51 -10.57
C GLN A 112 -9.08 0.77 -10.18
N VAL A 113 -8.15 0.71 -9.22
CA VAL A 113 -7.33 1.87 -8.88
C VAL A 113 -6.43 2.26 -10.05
N LEU A 114 -5.82 1.29 -10.73
CA LEU A 114 -5.02 1.55 -11.93
C LEU A 114 -5.85 2.26 -13.00
N ASP A 115 -7.05 1.75 -13.29
CA ASP A 115 -7.97 2.34 -14.27
C ASP A 115 -8.40 3.75 -13.89
N GLN A 116 -8.69 4.00 -12.61
CA GLN A 116 -9.05 5.33 -12.11
C GLN A 116 -7.90 6.32 -12.28
N GLU A 117 -6.68 5.96 -11.87
CA GLU A 117 -5.53 6.87 -11.98
C GLU A 117 -5.08 7.05 -13.44
N ARG A 118 -5.33 6.04 -14.30
CA ARG A 118 -5.14 6.14 -15.74
C ARG A 118 -6.21 6.97 -16.44
N ASN A 119 -7.46 6.99 -16.00
CA ASN A 119 -8.50 7.78 -16.66
C ASN A 119 -8.64 9.19 -16.07
N ARG A 120 -7.73 9.58 -15.17
CA ARG A 120 -7.78 10.86 -14.49
C ARG A 120 -7.36 12.02 -15.40
N ASP A 121 -8.20 13.05 -15.48
CA ASP A 121 -7.91 14.26 -16.25
C ASP A 121 -6.63 14.96 -15.78
N GLY A 122 -5.88 15.50 -16.74
CA GLY A 122 -4.65 16.23 -16.48
C GLY A 122 -3.52 15.35 -15.92
N ARG A 123 -3.63 14.02 -16.03
CA ARG A 123 -2.50 13.13 -15.74
C ARG A 123 -1.38 13.39 -16.75
N GLY A 124 -0.16 13.50 -16.24
CA GLY A 124 1.03 13.33 -17.08
C GLY A 124 1.37 11.85 -17.18
N LYS A 125 2.67 11.56 -17.34
CA LYS A 125 3.18 10.19 -17.27
C LYS A 125 2.91 9.56 -15.90
N LEU A 126 2.45 8.33 -15.90
CA LEU A 126 2.12 7.53 -14.73
C LEU A 126 3.16 6.43 -14.53
N LEU A 127 3.75 6.35 -13.33
CA LEU A 127 4.58 5.22 -12.92
C LEU A 127 3.81 4.34 -11.94
N VAL A 128 3.62 3.08 -12.32
CA VAL A 128 2.97 2.04 -11.54
C VAL A 128 4.04 1.12 -10.98
N SER A 129 4.44 1.38 -9.73
CA SER A 129 5.36 0.51 -8.99
C SER A 129 4.59 -0.50 -8.14
N VAL A 130 4.94 -1.79 -8.24
CA VAL A 130 4.16 -2.92 -7.69
C VAL A 130 5.03 -3.86 -6.86
N CYS A 131 4.56 -4.16 -5.64
CA CYS A 131 5.09 -5.20 -4.76
C CYS A 131 3.92 -5.86 -4.01
N VAL A 132 3.14 -6.66 -4.72
CA VAL A 132 1.91 -7.31 -4.23
C VAL A 132 2.07 -8.84 -4.25
N ASP A 133 1.07 -9.56 -3.75
CA ASP A 133 1.06 -11.03 -3.77
C ASP A 133 0.98 -11.58 -5.21
N ALA A 134 1.27 -12.87 -5.37
CA ALA A 134 1.35 -13.49 -6.67
C ALA A 134 0.05 -13.40 -7.48
N ARG A 135 -1.12 -13.51 -6.82
CA ARG A 135 -2.43 -13.46 -7.50
C ARG A 135 -2.69 -12.05 -8.03
N SER A 136 -2.60 -11.04 -7.16
CA SER A 136 -2.82 -9.65 -7.57
C SER A 136 -1.80 -9.18 -8.61
N ARG A 137 -0.55 -9.65 -8.53
CA ARG A 137 0.48 -9.32 -9.52
C ARG A 137 0.17 -9.92 -10.89
N ALA A 138 -0.21 -11.19 -10.95
CA ALA A 138 -0.57 -11.84 -12.21
C ALA A 138 -1.76 -11.13 -12.89
N SER A 139 -2.74 -10.73 -12.09
CA SER A 139 -3.90 -9.95 -12.54
C SER A 139 -3.48 -8.57 -13.09
N LEU A 140 -2.69 -7.80 -12.34
CA LEU A 140 -2.17 -6.49 -12.78
C LEU A 140 -1.34 -6.57 -14.06
N ARG A 141 -0.46 -7.57 -14.18
CA ARG A 141 0.33 -7.79 -15.42
C ARG A 141 -0.58 -8.00 -16.62
N ARG A 142 -1.65 -8.76 -16.44
CA ARG A 142 -2.63 -9.01 -17.49
C ARG A 142 -3.35 -7.73 -17.89
N THR A 143 -3.87 -6.97 -16.93
CA THR A 143 -4.57 -5.70 -17.19
C THR A 143 -3.70 -4.70 -17.95
N ILE A 144 -2.42 -4.59 -17.59
CA ILE A 144 -1.48 -3.68 -18.25
C ILE A 144 -1.11 -4.17 -19.65
N ALA A 145 -0.92 -5.48 -19.83
CA ALA A 145 -0.61 -6.06 -21.14
C ALA A 145 -1.77 -5.93 -22.14
N GLU A 146 -3.01 -6.05 -21.67
CA GLU A 146 -4.21 -5.91 -22.51
C GLU A 146 -4.46 -4.46 -22.96
N GLN A 147 -3.92 -3.48 -22.24
CA GLN A 147 -4.19 -2.06 -22.47
C GLN A 147 -2.89 -1.25 -22.44
N VAL A 148 -2.11 -1.41 -23.51
CA VAL A 148 -0.83 -0.73 -23.70
C VAL A 148 -1.04 0.78 -23.80
N ASP A 149 -0.53 1.51 -22.81
CA ASP A 149 -0.57 2.97 -22.73
C ASP A 149 0.88 3.49 -22.66
N PRO A 150 1.35 4.27 -23.65
CA PRO A 150 2.73 4.77 -23.68
C PRO A 150 3.06 5.73 -22.53
N ASP A 151 2.05 6.33 -21.90
CA ASP A 151 2.22 7.21 -20.75
C ASP A 151 2.22 6.44 -19.42
N VAL A 152 2.04 5.12 -19.43
CA VAL A 152 2.08 4.26 -18.25
C VAL A 152 3.35 3.42 -18.25
N GLN A 153 4.21 3.67 -17.26
CA GLN A 153 5.38 2.82 -16.97
C GLN A 153 5.05 1.86 -15.84
N TYR A 154 5.37 0.59 -16.03
CA TYR A 154 5.14 -0.45 -15.04
C TYR A 154 6.47 -0.99 -14.48
N HIS A 155 6.59 -1.04 -13.17
CA HIS A 155 7.79 -1.51 -12.48
C HIS A 155 7.45 -2.48 -11.35
N GLU A 156 7.83 -3.74 -11.50
CA GLU A 156 7.76 -4.75 -10.45
C GLU A 156 9.05 -4.76 -9.64
N HIS A 157 8.93 -4.78 -8.31
CA HIS A 157 10.09 -4.96 -7.44
C HIS A 157 10.58 -6.40 -7.44
N GLU A 158 11.90 -6.58 -7.29
CA GLU A 158 12.53 -7.91 -7.18
C GLU A 158 12.05 -8.67 -5.95
N TYR A 159 11.82 -7.97 -4.83
CA TYR A 159 11.22 -8.55 -3.65
C TYR A 159 9.77 -8.95 -3.93
N GLN A 160 9.46 -10.22 -3.69
CA GLN A 160 8.12 -10.78 -3.85
C GLN A 160 7.54 -11.13 -2.50
N VAL A 161 6.29 -10.72 -2.26
CA VAL A 161 5.59 -11.07 -1.02
C VAL A 161 5.38 -12.59 -1.00
N PRO A 162 5.88 -13.30 0.03
CA PRO A 162 5.71 -14.75 0.11
C PRO A 162 4.23 -15.12 0.16
N ASP A 163 3.85 -16.17 -0.56
CA ASP A 163 2.49 -16.70 -0.49
C ASP A 163 2.23 -17.28 0.91
N LYS A 164 1.18 -16.78 1.59
CA LYS A 164 0.79 -17.25 2.92
C LYS A 164 0.33 -18.71 2.90
N SER A 165 -0.18 -19.21 1.76
CA SER A 165 -0.52 -20.63 1.60
C SER A 165 0.70 -21.55 1.70
N ARG A 166 1.91 -21.03 1.50
CA ARG A 166 3.16 -21.81 1.61
C ARG A 166 3.70 -21.92 3.03
N ARG A 167 3.26 -21.08 3.98
CA ARG A 167 3.71 -21.15 5.39
C ARG A 167 3.10 -22.31 6.17
N SER A 168 1.96 -22.86 5.74
CA SER A 168 1.38 -24.06 6.35
C SER A 168 2.20 -25.33 6.07
N LEU A 169 3.02 -25.34 5.01
CA LEU A 169 3.75 -26.54 4.59
C LEU A 169 5.17 -26.62 5.16
N VAL A 170 5.68 -25.56 5.78
CA VAL A 170 7.07 -25.49 6.30
C VAL A 170 7.12 -25.70 7.82
N LEU A 171 5.97 -25.81 8.49
CA LEU A 171 5.92 -26.05 9.95
C LEU A 171 5.71 -27.54 10.33
N ASP A 172 5.62 -28.46 9.36
CA ASP A 172 5.52 -29.91 9.60
C ASP A 172 6.85 -30.66 9.44
N GLU A 173 7.99 -29.96 9.34
CA GLU A 173 9.32 -30.59 9.23
C GLU A 173 10.07 -30.68 10.58
N LYS A 174 9.34 -30.77 11.68
CA LYS A 174 9.88 -31.35 12.93
C LYS A 174 9.13 -32.62 13.30
N GLY A 175 9.28 -33.61 12.43
CA GLY A 175 9.20 -35.00 12.83
C GLY A 175 10.28 -35.30 13.86
N VAL A 176 9.86 -35.63 15.08
CA VAL A 176 10.58 -36.53 15.97
C VAL A 176 9.52 -37.43 16.60
N LEU A 177 9.46 -38.67 16.10
CA LEU A 177 9.11 -39.86 16.88
C LEU A 177 10.37 -40.24 17.66
N GLU A 178 10.24 -40.53 18.95
CA GLU A 178 10.91 -41.64 19.63
C GLU A 178 10.29 -41.84 21.04
N ASP A 179 10.35 -43.11 21.48
CA ASP A 179 9.50 -43.86 22.44
C ASP A 179 8.95 -43.20 23.71
#